data_AF-M1ZCD6-F1
#
_entry.id   AF-M1ZCD6-F1
#
_cell.length_a   1.000
_cell.length_b   1.000
_cell.length_c   1.000
_cell.angle_alpha   90.00
_cell.angle_beta   90.00
_cell.angle_gamma   90.00
#
_symmetry.space_group_name_H-M   'P 1'
#
loop_
_entity.id
_entity.type
_entity.pdbx_description
1 polymer ?
#
loop_
_entity_poly.entity_id
_entity_poly.type
_entity_poly.pdbx_seq_one_letter_code
_entity_poly.pdbx_strand_id
1 'polypeptide(L)'
;MTDPKTFLDALQRPGNVAFATSQAELESLQQSLPGLRHTAEDGSEYWHAGEVPSTATTRIKRYPTGHRVFYTQEGKRFLMTDPQGHTLHEVEWQADAASGESRFKHVRMQLDCRQWVGIKPRAKKYTNRINISSMPGWERMTLDDLRKGASQAWQVPYSEVKYFYHDENFVEVGKGEYDVQLFKDGLYVLIEGGWEKTVFISYMFTVNWDRLDLIPVVELFQSTLPGTGGAAFEFIWGLYEDQSREEELPPLRYRGLPTYPSKEAFNIFNAFFEPKGPKSEDILNVFLNPDRSHEIEWTPRANPPWRYFHDQHNVSVTVQDGFLYKVSVVDDAVAVPYINSANGSGPCQRYLEVTGGNVVLHDGEDTREIPLNQEWQVTVEDSQPKSPAAHPFGWRHFFTDGLPTIDPVKVLFTVPVYPDGDEEIHEPTLQPMAVDQILHYMEQHDDMPERLEKVQRVLVHTFDTVIAGCIDCTRDREYVVLYSDPEFAQKNAQELWNYAASRNQLENVRRVRFLKEETHVEKAYQEQYDLVYKWVPFFYHTDRDICEKILMSVVQVLAPGGLAFLVAPWPLKGLLDAYGLNVLNADRIVEMPFFQQHLKMCPENQANPDVTVFFVEKK
;
A
#
# COMPACT_ATOMS: atom_id res chain seq x y z
N MET A 1 -14.31 13.67 -35.93
CA MET A 1 -13.57 14.77 -35.26
C MET A 1 -14.29 15.08 -33.97
N THR A 2 -13.57 14.97 -32.87
CA THR A 2 -14.05 15.32 -31.53
C THR A 2 -14.26 16.83 -31.44
N ASP A 3 -15.42 17.27 -30.96
CA ASP A 3 -15.71 18.69 -30.76
C ASP A 3 -14.75 19.26 -29.69
N PRO A 4 -13.94 20.29 -29.97
CA PRO A 4 -13.06 20.94 -29.00
C PRO A 4 -13.78 21.33 -27.69
N LYS A 5 -15.10 21.57 -27.77
CA LYS A 5 -15.94 21.81 -26.60
C LYS A 5 -15.88 20.69 -25.56
N THR A 6 -15.77 19.43 -25.99
CA THR A 6 -15.68 18.28 -25.08
C THR A 6 -14.38 18.26 -24.26
N PHE A 7 -13.30 18.88 -24.75
CA PHE A 7 -12.07 19.06 -23.95
C PHE A 7 -12.28 20.10 -22.87
N LEU A 8 -12.93 21.22 -23.21
CA LEU A 8 -13.25 22.28 -22.27
C LEU A 8 -14.19 21.77 -21.17
N ASP A 9 -15.20 20.99 -21.53
CA ASP A 9 -16.14 20.41 -20.56
C ASP A 9 -15.43 19.47 -19.57
N ALA A 10 -14.50 18.64 -20.04
CA ALA A 10 -13.67 17.79 -19.19
C ALA A 10 -12.79 18.61 -18.24
N LEU A 11 -12.20 19.71 -18.72
CA LEU A 11 -11.33 20.56 -17.92
C LEU A 11 -12.07 21.41 -16.87
N GLN A 12 -13.35 21.68 -17.09
CA GLN A 12 -14.17 22.53 -16.21
C GLN A 12 -14.93 21.74 -15.14
N ARG A 13 -14.79 20.40 -15.07
CA ARG A 13 -15.47 19.62 -14.02
C ARG A 13 -14.94 20.04 -12.63
N PRO A 14 -15.84 20.24 -11.65
CA PRO A 14 -15.43 20.60 -10.30
C PRO A 14 -14.46 19.58 -9.70
N GLY A 15 -13.38 20.08 -9.08
CA GLY A 15 -12.39 19.23 -8.40
C GLY A 15 -11.34 18.59 -9.32
N ASN A 16 -11.40 18.81 -10.64
CA ASN A 16 -10.40 18.25 -11.56
C ASN A 16 -9.02 18.91 -11.43
N VAL A 17 -9.00 20.23 -11.22
CA VAL A 17 -7.80 21.05 -11.09
C VAL A 17 -7.79 21.68 -9.71
N ALA A 18 -6.74 21.45 -8.94
CA ALA A 18 -6.54 22.03 -7.60
C ALA A 18 -5.29 22.92 -7.53
N PHE A 19 -4.29 22.71 -8.38
CA PHE A 19 -3.08 23.52 -8.36
C PHE A 19 -3.29 24.85 -9.09
N ALA A 20 -2.81 25.94 -8.47
CA ALA A 20 -2.88 27.27 -9.07
C ALA A 20 -2.10 27.35 -10.40
N THR A 21 -0.99 26.62 -10.53
CA THR A 21 -0.21 26.53 -11.77
C THR A 21 -0.99 25.80 -12.87
N SER A 22 -1.62 24.67 -12.55
CA SER A 22 -2.51 23.95 -13.47
C SER A 22 -3.71 24.81 -13.92
N GLN A 23 -4.25 25.66 -13.02
CA GLN A 23 -5.33 26.59 -13.36
C GLN A 23 -4.88 27.64 -14.40
N ALA A 24 -3.66 28.17 -14.26
CA ALA A 24 -3.09 29.10 -15.24
C ALA A 24 -2.84 28.43 -16.61
N GLU A 25 -2.31 27.20 -16.61
CA GLU A 25 -2.13 26.40 -17.83
C GLU A 25 -3.47 26.07 -18.50
N LEU A 26 -4.50 25.78 -17.71
CA LEU A 26 -5.86 25.60 -18.20
C LEU A 26 -6.34 26.85 -18.94
N GLU A 27 -6.27 28.03 -18.33
CA GLU A 27 -6.71 29.29 -18.95
C GLU A 27 -5.95 29.57 -20.25
N SER A 28 -4.64 29.30 -20.27
CA SER A 28 -3.82 29.43 -21.47
C SER A 28 -4.24 28.45 -22.58
N LEU A 29 -4.54 27.20 -22.22
CA LEU A 29 -5.03 26.20 -23.16
C LEU A 29 -6.39 26.60 -23.75
N GLN A 30 -7.31 27.10 -22.93
CA GLN A 30 -8.63 27.55 -23.40
C GLN A 30 -8.53 28.65 -24.46
N GLN A 31 -7.59 29.59 -24.29
CA GLN A 31 -7.36 30.68 -25.24
C GLN A 31 -6.71 30.19 -26.54
N SER A 32 -5.80 29.21 -26.46
CA SER A 32 -5.03 28.73 -27.61
C SER A 32 -5.70 27.59 -28.39
N LEU A 33 -6.65 26.86 -27.77
CA LEU A 33 -7.31 25.67 -28.35
C LEU A 33 -7.86 25.88 -29.77
N PRO A 34 -8.52 27.00 -30.11
CA PRO A 34 -9.04 27.23 -31.47
C PRO A 34 -7.95 27.32 -32.56
N GLY A 35 -6.71 27.63 -32.18
CA GLY A 35 -5.57 27.76 -33.08
C GLY A 35 -4.69 26.51 -33.19
N LEU A 36 -4.98 25.46 -32.42
CA LEU A 36 -4.19 24.23 -32.44
C LEU A 36 -4.49 23.42 -33.71
N ARG A 37 -3.43 22.84 -34.28
CA ARG A 37 -3.54 21.86 -35.37
C ARG A 37 -3.86 20.50 -34.80
N HIS A 38 -4.53 19.69 -35.61
CA HIS A 38 -4.90 18.32 -35.26
C HIS A 38 -4.18 17.34 -36.18
N THR A 39 -3.51 16.36 -35.58
CA THR A 39 -2.87 15.24 -36.26
C THR A 39 -3.26 13.93 -35.59
N ALA A 40 -3.29 12.84 -36.37
CA ALA A 40 -3.51 11.50 -35.87
C ALA A 40 -2.30 10.63 -36.21
N GLU A 41 -1.70 10.01 -35.20
CA GLU A 41 -0.47 9.22 -35.30
C GLU A 41 -0.52 8.09 -34.28
N ASP A 42 -0.14 6.87 -34.69
CA ASP A 42 -0.13 5.66 -33.84
C ASP A 42 -1.44 5.40 -33.08
N GLY A 43 -2.58 5.68 -33.74
CA GLY A 43 -3.91 5.51 -33.16
C GLY A 43 -4.31 6.59 -32.13
N SER A 44 -3.41 7.49 -31.79
CA SER A 44 -3.68 8.64 -30.92
C SER A 44 -4.01 9.89 -31.73
N GLU A 45 -4.76 10.81 -31.13
CA GLU A 45 -5.05 12.13 -31.69
C GLU A 45 -4.26 13.21 -30.90
N TYR A 46 -3.67 14.16 -31.60
CA TYR A 46 -2.84 15.22 -31.02
C TYR A 46 -3.36 16.60 -31.40
N TRP A 47 -3.37 17.52 -30.43
CA TRP A 47 -3.58 18.95 -30.65
C TRP A 47 -2.30 19.70 -30.28
N HIS A 48 -1.72 20.40 -31.26
CA HIS A 48 -0.40 21.01 -31.13
C HIS A 48 -0.31 22.37 -31.82
N ALA A 49 0.59 23.22 -31.32
CA ALA A 49 0.83 24.56 -31.88
C ALA A 49 1.81 24.56 -33.06
N GLY A 50 2.60 23.49 -33.23
CA GLY A 50 3.63 23.35 -34.27
C GLY A 50 3.11 22.79 -35.60
N GLU A 51 4.02 22.60 -36.56
CA GLU A 51 3.73 21.91 -37.83
C GLU A 51 3.43 20.42 -37.62
N VAL A 52 4.15 19.79 -36.68
CA VAL A 52 4.04 18.39 -36.27
C VAL A 52 3.96 18.31 -34.74
N PRO A 53 3.34 17.27 -34.15
CA PRO A 53 3.35 17.08 -32.71
C PRO A 53 4.78 16.78 -32.21
N SER A 54 5.14 17.39 -31.10
CA SER A 54 6.41 17.16 -30.37
C SER A 54 6.19 17.42 -28.88
N THR A 55 7.18 17.15 -28.03
CA THR A 55 7.09 17.46 -26.60
C THR A 55 6.80 18.95 -26.41
N ALA A 56 7.56 19.83 -27.07
CA ALA A 56 7.41 21.28 -26.93
C ALA A 56 6.08 21.85 -27.50
N THR A 57 5.47 21.19 -28.49
CA THR A 57 4.35 21.76 -29.25
C THR A 57 3.00 21.14 -28.93
N THR A 58 2.98 19.91 -28.41
CA THR A 58 1.76 19.21 -28.03
C THR A 58 1.13 19.88 -26.81
N ARG A 59 -0.20 20.01 -26.84
CA ARG A 59 -1.01 20.57 -25.76
C ARG A 59 -2.06 19.60 -25.28
N ILE A 60 -2.58 18.76 -26.17
CA ILE A 60 -3.52 17.69 -25.83
C ILE A 60 -3.11 16.43 -26.59
N LYS A 61 -3.07 15.30 -25.90
CA LYS A 61 -3.01 13.96 -26.48
C LYS A 61 -4.26 13.20 -26.08
N ARG A 62 -4.93 12.56 -27.03
CA ARG A 62 -6.02 11.63 -26.78
C ARG A 62 -5.60 10.23 -27.22
N TYR A 63 -5.60 9.29 -26.28
CA TYR A 63 -5.29 7.90 -26.54
C TYR A 63 -6.43 7.19 -27.29
N PRO A 64 -6.18 6.04 -27.94
CA PRO A 64 -7.22 5.22 -28.57
C PRO A 64 -8.38 4.89 -27.62
N THR A 65 -8.09 4.74 -26.33
CA THR A 65 -9.06 4.48 -25.25
C THR A 65 -9.94 5.69 -24.92
N GLY A 66 -9.75 6.83 -25.59
CA GLY A 66 -10.49 8.07 -25.37
C GLY A 66 -9.98 8.92 -24.22
N HIS A 67 -9.05 8.38 -23.41
CA HIS A 67 -8.36 9.09 -22.33
C HIS A 67 -7.57 10.27 -22.87
N ARG A 68 -7.46 11.33 -22.07
CA ARG A 68 -6.87 12.61 -22.50
C ARG A 68 -5.79 13.06 -21.54
N VAL A 69 -4.67 13.50 -22.09
CA VAL A 69 -3.58 14.14 -21.35
C VAL A 69 -3.45 15.58 -21.84
N PHE A 70 -3.30 16.48 -20.88
CA PHE A 70 -3.12 17.91 -21.11
C PHE A 70 -1.70 18.31 -20.69
N TYR A 71 -1.06 19.09 -21.55
CA TYR A 71 0.35 19.47 -21.40
C TYR A 71 0.48 20.99 -21.21
N THR A 72 1.44 21.37 -20.36
CA THR A 72 1.83 22.77 -20.16
C THR A 72 2.43 23.34 -21.43
N GLN A 73 2.67 24.66 -21.45
CA GLN A 73 3.39 25.30 -22.56
C GLN A 73 4.78 24.70 -22.84
N GLU A 74 5.41 24.14 -21.81
CA GLU A 74 6.73 23.49 -21.85
C GLU A 74 6.66 22.01 -22.24
N GLY A 75 5.47 21.47 -22.49
CA GLY A 75 5.30 20.08 -22.92
C GLY A 75 5.24 19.05 -21.79
N LYS A 76 5.08 19.49 -20.54
CA LYS A 76 4.97 18.62 -19.36
C LYS A 76 3.50 18.28 -19.09
N ARG A 77 3.15 17.04 -18.79
CA ARG A 77 1.76 16.71 -18.42
C ARG A 77 1.37 17.43 -17.13
N PHE A 78 0.19 18.03 -17.08
CA PHE A 78 -0.35 18.58 -15.84
C PHE A 78 -1.68 17.95 -15.44
N LEU A 79 -2.37 17.27 -16.36
CA LEU A 79 -3.65 16.62 -16.09
C LEU A 79 -3.87 15.42 -17.00
N MET A 80 -4.43 14.34 -16.45
CA MET A 80 -4.96 13.21 -17.22
C MET A 80 -6.41 12.92 -16.80
N THR A 81 -7.26 12.65 -17.78
CA THR A 81 -8.68 12.35 -17.56
C THR A 81 -9.15 11.12 -18.33
N ASP A 82 -10.18 10.45 -17.81
CA ASP A 82 -10.94 9.45 -18.56
C ASP A 82 -11.77 10.09 -19.70
N PRO A 83 -12.41 9.31 -20.59
CA PRO A 83 -13.19 9.86 -21.72
C PRO A 83 -14.33 10.79 -21.31
N GLN A 84 -14.90 10.59 -20.11
CA GLN A 84 -15.96 11.43 -19.55
C GLN A 84 -15.41 12.70 -18.88
N GLY A 85 -14.09 12.76 -18.69
CA GLY A 85 -13.42 13.91 -18.11
C GLY A 85 -13.19 13.80 -16.60
N HIS A 86 -13.33 12.63 -15.98
CA HIS A 86 -12.93 12.45 -14.58
C HIS A 86 -11.41 12.44 -14.49
N THR A 87 -10.85 13.20 -13.54
CA THR A 87 -9.40 13.25 -13.34
C THR A 87 -8.87 11.91 -12.82
N LEU A 88 -7.82 11.42 -13.46
CA LEU A 88 -7.03 10.30 -12.99
C LEU A 88 -5.83 10.78 -12.16
N HIS A 89 -5.13 11.81 -12.65
CA HIS A 89 -4.10 12.51 -11.89
C HIS A 89 -3.90 13.95 -12.37
N GLU A 90 -3.37 14.79 -11.48
CA GLU A 90 -2.97 16.16 -11.73
C GLU A 90 -1.55 16.38 -11.21
N VAL A 91 -0.71 17.07 -11.99
CA VAL A 91 0.71 17.28 -11.70
C VAL A 91 1.02 18.76 -11.58
N GLU A 92 1.70 19.12 -10.50
CA GLU A 92 2.26 20.44 -10.27
C GLU A 92 3.74 20.47 -10.69
N TRP A 93 4.10 21.39 -11.58
CA TRP A 93 5.49 21.70 -11.92
C TRP A 93 5.87 23.06 -11.34
N GLN A 94 7.15 23.23 -10.98
CA GLN A 94 7.69 24.49 -10.50
C GLN A 94 9.02 24.81 -11.18
N ALA A 95 9.30 26.08 -11.42
CA ALA A 95 10.61 26.51 -11.86
C ALA A 95 11.65 26.28 -10.75
N ASP A 96 12.75 25.61 -11.08
CA ASP A 96 13.92 25.52 -10.22
C ASP A 96 14.54 26.91 -10.04
N ALA A 97 14.86 27.28 -8.80
CA ALA A 97 15.37 28.61 -8.50
C ALA A 97 16.77 28.86 -9.08
N ALA A 98 17.56 27.82 -9.33
CA ALA A 98 18.93 27.93 -9.83
C ALA A 98 19.01 27.84 -11.36
N SER A 99 18.32 26.88 -11.98
CA SER A 99 18.35 26.68 -13.42
C SER A 99 17.22 27.38 -14.17
N GLY A 100 16.12 27.72 -13.48
CA GLY A 100 14.89 28.21 -14.11
C GLY A 100 14.11 27.12 -14.85
N GLU A 101 14.60 25.88 -14.86
CA GLU A 101 13.93 24.76 -15.52
C GLU A 101 12.75 24.27 -14.70
N SER A 102 11.70 23.83 -15.40
CA SER A 102 10.53 23.22 -14.79
C SER A 102 10.87 21.85 -14.19
N ARG A 103 10.63 21.70 -12.88
CA ARG A 103 10.87 20.51 -12.08
C ARG A 103 9.58 20.01 -11.47
N PHE A 104 9.47 18.69 -11.35
CA PHE A 104 8.33 18.05 -10.71
C PHE A 104 8.23 18.49 -9.25
N LYS A 105 7.07 19.04 -8.85
CA LYS A 105 6.82 19.53 -7.50
C LYS A 105 5.92 18.58 -6.72
N HIS A 106 4.76 18.24 -7.26
CA HIS A 106 3.80 17.33 -6.65
C HIS A 106 2.97 16.62 -7.73
N VAL A 107 2.41 15.46 -7.39
CA VAL A 107 1.28 14.88 -8.12
C VAL A 107 0.20 14.53 -7.12
N ARG A 108 -1.07 14.69 -7.52
CA ARG A 108 -2.19 14.03 -6.87
C ARG A 108 -2.86 13.07 -7.83
N MET A 109 -3.20 11.89 -7.33
CA MET A 109 -3.73 10.76 -8.11
C MET A 109 -5.01 10.28 -7.44
N GLN A 110 -6.06 10.10 -8.22
CA GLN A 110 -7.37 9.69 -7.73
C GLN A 110 -7.47 8.17 -7.74
N LEU A 111 -7.82 7.57 -6.60
CA LEU A 111 -8.06 6.14 -6.45
C LEU A 111 -9.43 5.74 -6.99
N ASP A 112 -9.67 4.44 -7.14
CA ASP A 112 -10.96 3.91 -7.62
C ASP A 112 -12.13 4.29 -6.70
N CYS A 113 -11.86 4.45 -5.40
CA CYS A 113 -12.79 4.94 -4.38
C CYS A 113 -12.89 6.47 -4.32
N ARG A 114 -12.33 7.19 -5.31
CA ARG A 114 -12.26 8.65 -5.42
C ARG A 114 -11.44 9.37 -4.34
N GLN A 115 -10.91 8.66 -3.35
CA GLN A 115 -9.89 9.19 -2.44
C GLN A 115 -8.66 9.64 -3.23
N TRP A 116 -8.03 10.73 -2.80
CA TRP A 116 -6.79 11.23 -3.39
C TRP A 116 -5.57 10.80 -2.59
N VAL A 117 -4.51 10.45 -3.30
CA VAL A 117 -3.17 10.25 -2.78
C VAL A 117 -2.18 11.11 -3.57
N GLY A 118 -1.01 11.41 -3.03
CA GLY A 118 -0.03 12.26 -3.70
C GLY A 118 1.40 11.87 -3.43
N ILE A 119 2.26 12.18 -4.41
CA ILE A 119 3.72 12.02 -4.29
C ILE A 119 4.36 13.41 -4.18
N LYS A 120 5.26 13.54 -3.21
CA LYS A 120 6.07 14.72 -2.95
C LYS A 120 7.56 14.36 -3.03
N PRO A 121 8.30 14.89 -4.01
CA PRO A 121 9.74 14.69 -4.11
C PRO A 121 10.46 15.28 -2.91
N ARG A 122 11.56 14.62 -2.51
CA ARG A 122 12.47 15.09 -1.46
C ARG A 122 11.72 15.53 -0.19
N ALA A 123 10.62 14.83 0.12
CA ALA A 123 9.76 15.08 1.28
C ALA A 123 10.57 15.05 2.58
N LYS A 124 11.59 14.20 2.65
CA LYS A 124 12.47 14.08 3.82
C LYS A 124 13.95 14.11 3.45
N LYS A 125 14.74 14.77 4.30
CA LYS A 125 16.20 14.74 4.28
C LYS A 125 16.72 13.93 5.47
N TYR A 126 17.56 12.95 5.21
CA TYR A 126 18.31 12.17 6.19
C TYR A 126 19.75 12.64 6.19
N THR A 127 20.33 12.84 7.38
CA THR A 127 21.74 13.22 7.51
C THR A 127 22.41 12.31 8.53
N ASN A 128 23.40 11.55 8.08
CA ASN A 128 24.22 10.68 8.93
C ASN A 128 25.68 11.10 8.85
N ARG A 129 26.35 11.22 10.00
CA ARG A 129 27.77 11.56 10.06
C ARG A 129 28.62 10.30 9.99
N ILE A 130 29.60 10.30 9.10
CA ILE A 130 30.65 9.28 9.04
C ILE A 130 32.01 9.91 9.35
N ASN A 131 32.85 9.18 10.08
CA ASN A 131 34.23 9.55 10.35
C ASN A 131 35.14 8.40 9.89
N ILE A 132 35.97 8.67 8.89
CA ILE A 132 36.93 7.73 8.31
C ILE A 132 38.37 7.99 8.76
N SER A 133 38.62 9.01 9.60
CA SER A 133 39.97 9.38 10.05
C SER A 133 40.71 8.28 10.82
N SER A 134 39.98 7.29 11.34
CA SER A 134 40.53 6.11 12.00
C SER A 134 40.93 4.97 11.04
N MET A 135 40.57 5.08 9.75
CA MET A 135 40.89 4.07 8.74
C MET A 135 42.33 4.23 8.23
N PRO A 136 43.12 3.15 8.11
CA PRO A 136 44.48 3.24 7.57
C PRO A 136 44.51 3.83 6.16
N GLY A 137 45.26 4.91 5.96
CA GLY A 137 45.40 5.56 4.65
C GLY A 137 44.18 6.39 4.21
N TRP A 138 43.32 6.78 5.15
CA TRP A 138 42.11 7.58 4.88
C TRP A 138 42.41 8.87 4.10
N GLU A 139 43.59 9.48 4.25
CA GLU A 139 43.96 10.71 3.53
C GLU A 139 44.02 10.51 2.00
N ARG A 140 44.08 9.25 1.54
CA ARG A 140 44.13 8.89 0.11
C ARG A 140 42.85 8.21 -0.37
N MET A 141 41.86 8.00 0.51
CA MET A 141 40.61 7.36 0.14
C MET A 141 39.75 8.29 -0.71
N THR A 142 39.16 7.75 -1.76
CA THR A 142 38.16 8.44 -2.57
C THR A 142 36.75 8.12 -2.08
N LEU A 143 35.75 8.90 -2.50
CA LEU A 143 34.34 8.57 -2.26
C LEU A 143 33.96 7.21 -2.88
N ASP A 144 34.56 6.83 -4.00
CA ASP A 144 34.37 5.52 -4.61
C ASP A 144 34.96 4.39 -3.73
N ASP A 145 36.02 4.63 -2.96
CA ASP A 145 36.53 3.65 -1.99
C ASP A 145 35.59 3.50 -0.80
N LEU A 146 34.97 4.60 -0.34
CA LEU A 146 33.90 4.55 0.68
C LEU A 146 32.70 3.74 0.21
N ARG A 147 32.25 3.96 -1.03
CA ARG A 147 31.15 3.20 -1.64
C ARG A 147 31.48 1.71 -1.80
N LYS A 148 32.71 1.37 -2.18
CA LYS A 148 33.16 -0.05 -2.21
C LYS A 148 33.14 -0.67 -0.82
N GLY A 149 33.59 0.07 0.20
CA GLY A 149 33.49 -0.35 1.59
C GLY A 149 32.05 -0.59 2.03
N ALA A 150 31.13 0.33 1.69
CA ALA A 150 29.71 0.19 1.97
C ALA A 150 29.08 -1.00 1.22
N SER A 151 29.41 -1.20 -0.05
CA SER A 151 29.00 -2.37 -0.84
C SER A 151 29.41 -3.68 -0.18
N GLN A 152 30.64 -3.78 0.33
CA GLN A 152 31.11 -4.95 1.07
C GLN A 152 30.39 -5.13 2.41
N ALA A 153 30.21 -4.05 3.17
CA ALA A 153 29.59 -4.07 4.49
C ALA A 153 28.09 -4.42 4.42
N TRP A 154 27.38 -3.89 3.43
CA TRP A 154 25.95 -4.11 3.23
C TRP A 154 25.65 -5.35 2.38
N GLN A 155 26.68 -5.98 1.80
CA GLN A 155 26.55 -7.12 0.89
C GLN A 155 25.67 -6.82 -0.33
N VAL A 156 25.78 -5.60 -0.84
CA VAL A 156 25.02 -5.12 -2.00
C VAL A 156 25.97 -4.86 -3.18
N PRO A 157 25.56 -5.09 -4.44
CA PRO A 157 26.37 -4.70 -5.60
C PRO A 157 26.83 -3.23 -5.56
N TYR A 158 28.10 -3.00 -5.88
CA TYR A 158 28.70 -1.66 -5.93
C TYR A 158 27.94 -0.69 -6.85
N SER A 159 27.36 -1.21 -7.94
CA SER A 159 26.53 -0.43 -8.86
C SER A 159 25.32 0.21 -8.18
N GLU A 160 24.66 -0.50 -7.25
CA GLU A 160 23.50 0.01 -6.54
C GLU A 160 23.90 1.05 -5.50
N VAL A 161 24.99 0.82 -4.77
CA VAL A 161 25.52 1.83 -3.83
C VAL A 161 25.89 3.12 -4.57
N LYS A 162 26.56 3.01 -5.73
CA LYS A 162 26.92 4.17 -6.54
C LYS A 162 25.71 4.89 -7.15
N TYR A 163 24.63 4.15 -7.41
CA TYR A 163 23.38 4.71 -7.89
C TYR A 163 22.69 5.58 -6.84
N PHE A 164 22.59 5.12 -5.58
CA PHE A 164 21.89 5.88 -4.53
C PHE A 164 22.75 6.90 -3.78
N TYR A 165 24.08 6.76 -3.81
CA TYR A 165 25.01 7.65 -3.11
C TYR A 165 25.92 8.36 -4.11
N HIS A 166 25.46 9.46 -4.70
CA HIS A 166 26.25 10.36 -5.53
C HIS A 166 27.25 11.20 -4.73
N ASP A 167 28.19 11.87 -5.42
CA ASP A 167 29.23 12.67 -4.75
C ASP A 167 28.62 13.82 -3.94
N GLU A 168 27.56 14.45 -4.47
CA GLU A 168 26.79 15.50 -3.80
C GLU A 168 26.13 15.07 -2.48
N ASN A 169 25.99 13.76 -2.24
CA ASN A 169 25.50 13.27 -0.96
C ASN A 169 26.56 13.36 0.15
N PHE A 170 27.84 13.48 -0.17
CA PHE A 170 28.93 13.52 0.82
C PHE A 170 29.40 14.97 1.05
N VAL A 171 28.95 15.58 2.14
CA VAL A 171 29.36 16.94 2.52
C VAL A 171 30.53 16.87 3.50
N GLU A 172 31.73 17.26 3.08
CA GLU A 172 32.90 17.31 3.95
C GLU A 172 32.71 18.33 5.09
N VAL A 173 32.83 17.87 6.33
CA VAL A 173 32.72 18.71 7.54
C VAL A 173 34.05 18.89 8.27
N GLY A 174 35.03 18.03 7.97
CA GLY A 174 36.36 18.08 8.57
C GLY A 174 37.26 16.99 8.00
N LYS A 175 38.49 16.92 8.53
CA LYS A 175 39.50 15.94 8.11
C LYS A 175 39.01 14.50 8.29
N GLY A 176 38.56 13.89 7.19
CA GLY A 176 38.04 12.53 7.18
C GLY A 176 36.64 12.42 7.80
N GLU A 177 35.88 13.52 7.87
CA GLU A 177 34.50 13.52 8.36
C GLU A 177 33.55 14.04 7.28
N TYR A 178 32.46 13.31 7.07
CA TYR A 178 31.43 13.65 6.09
C TYR A 178 30.04 13.57 6.70
N ASP A 179 29.19 14.55 6.41
CA ASP A 179 27.75 14.42 6.54
C ASP A 179 27.20 13.81 5.25
N VAL A 180 26.70 12.58 5.35
CA VAL A 180 26.03 11.88 4.25
C VAL A 180 24.56 12.28 4.24
N GLN A 181 24.16 13.02 3.21
CA GLN A 181 22.82 13.58 3.04
C GLN A 181 22.05 12.81 1.97
N LEU A 182 20.96 12.18 2.37
CA LEU A 182 20.04 11.48 1.46
C LEU A 182 18.67 12.13 1.49
N PHE A 183 17.98 12.08 0.37
CA PHE A 183 16.59 12.52 0.27
C PHE A 183 15.69 11.31 0.02
N LYS A 184 14.46 11.39 0.51
CA LYS A 184 13.40 10.45 0.18
C LYS A 184 12.18 11.21 -0.33
N ASP A 185 11.52 10.63 -1.32
CA ASP A 185 10.22 11.09 -1.77
C ASP A 185 9.16 10.55 -0.80
N GLY A 186 8.05 11.26 -0.65
CA GLY A 186 6.98 10.89 0.27
C GLY A 186 5.68 10.60 -0.47
N LEU A 187 4.95 9.60 0.03
CA LEU A 187 3.62 9.24 -0.41
C LEU A 187 2.62 9.59 0.70
N TYR A 188 1.53 10.26 0.32
CA TYR A 188 0.57 10.84 1.25
C TYR A 188 -0.86 10.56 0.82
N VAL A 189 -1.78 10.41 1.77
CA VAL A 189 -3.21 10.63 1.52
C VAL A 189 -3.46 12.14 1.53
N LEU A 190 -4.23 12.63 0.57
CA LEU A 190 -4.62 14.03 0.45
C LEU A 190 -6.07 14.17 0.90
N ILE A 191 -6.27 14.61 2.14
CA ILE A 191 -7.61 14.82 2.69
C ILE A 191 -8.23 16.02 1.93
N GLU A 192 -9.45 15.85 1.41
CA GLU A 192 -10.12 16.83 0.53
C GLU A 192 -9.43 17.04 -0.84
N GLY A 193 -8.40 16.25 -1.17
CA GLY A 193 -7.77 16.24 -2.50
C GLY A 193 -6.66 17.25 -2.72
N GLY A 194 -6.26 18.01 -1.69
CA GLY A 194 -5.15 18.97 -1.73
C GLY A 194 -4.02 18.65 -0.75
N TRP A 195 -2.98 19.47 -0.75
CA TRP A 195 -1.80 19.29 0.12
C TRP A 195 -1.89 20.02 1.45
N GLU A 196 -3.01 20.68 1.73
CA GLU A 196 -3.27 21.43 2.95
C GLU A 196 -3.48 20.51 4.17
N LYS A 197 -4.07 19.34 3.95
CA LYS A 197 -4.31 18.31 4.97
C LYS A 197 -3.85 16.97 4.42
N THR A 198 -2.76 16.47 4.98
CA THR A 198 -2.15 15.22 4.50
C THR A 198 -1.99 14.20 5.62
N VAL A 199 -2.01 12.93 5.24
CA VAL A 199 -1.68 11.80 6.11
C VAL A 199 -0.52 11.06 5.47
N PHE A 200 0.58 10.92 6.19
CA PHE A 200 1.75 10.21 5.69
C PHE A 200 1.46 8.71 5.53
N ILE A 201 1.87 8.16 4.39
CA ILE A 201 1.76 6.72 4.09
C ILE A 201 3.13 6.08 4.20
N SER A 202 4.08 6.56 3.40
CA SER A 202 5.39 5.93 3.28
C SER A 202 6.40 6.83 2.60
N TYR A 203 7.69 6.51 2.81
CA TYR A 203 8.78 7.04 2.01
C TYR A 203 9.09 6.14 0.81
N MET A 204 9.65 6.76 -0.22
CA MET A 204 10.22 6.14 -1.40
C MET A 204 11.65 6.65 -1.57
N PHE A 205 12.49 5.89 -2.26
CA PHE A 205 13.77 6.43 -2.72
C PHE A 205 13.54 7.67 -3.58
N THR A 206 14.52 8.58 -3.61
CA THR A 206 14.45 9.72 -4.52
C THR A 206 14.42 9.22 -5.95
N VAL A 207 13.40 9.63 -6.70
CA VAL A 207 13.24 9.31 -8.13
C VAL A 207 13.68 10.51 -8.96
N ASN A 208 14.33 10.25 -10.10
CA ASN A 208 14.51 11.28 -11.11
C ASN A 208 13.21 11.50 -11.89
N TRP A 209 12.29 12.28 -11.32
CA TRP A 209 10.98 12.55 -11.93
C TRP A 209 11.05 13.27 -13.28
N ASP A 210 12.14 13.96 -13.59
CA ASP A 210 12.32 14.64 -14.87
C ASP A 210 12.78 13.70 -15.98
N ARG A 211 13.38 12.57 -15.62
CA ARG A 211 13.86 11.52 -16.54
C ARG A 211 13.90 10.18 -15.80
N LEU A 212 12.77 9.45 -15.83
CA LEU A 212 12.60 8.21 -15.09
C LEU A 212 13.63 7.16 -15.49
N ASP A 213 14.24 6.54 -14.49
CA ASP A 213 15.32 5.56 -14.63
C ASP A 213 15.21 4.38 -13.66
N LEU A 214 14.21 4.39 -12.77
CA LEU A 214 13.89 3.32 -11.82
C LEU A 214 12.38 3.11 -11.67
N ILE A 215 11.97 1.94 -11.18
CA ILE A 215 10.61 1.71 -10.66
C ILE A 215 10.57 2.12 -9.18
N PRO A 216 9.77 3.12 -8.78
CA PRO A 216 9.71 3.54 -7.38
C PRO A 216 9.02 2.48 -6.52
N VAL A 217 9.47 2.41 -5.28
CA VAL A 217 9.07 1.40 -4.31
C VAL A 217 8.85 2.10 -2.98
N VAL A 218 7.75 1.77 -2.31
CA VAL A 218 7.47 2.28 -0.97
C VAL A 218 8.16 1.40 0.08
N GLU A 219 8.67 1.99 1.14
CA GLU A 219 9.35 1.25 2.21
C GLU A 219 8.37 0.65 3.24
N LEU A 220 7.14 1.17 3.32
CA LEU A 220 6.07 0.76 4.26
C LEU A 220 4.82 0.30 3.49
N PHE A 221 4.92 -0.81 2.76
CA PHE A 221 3.86 -1.29 1.86
C PHE A 221 2.51 -1.52 2.53
N GLN A 222 2.49 -1.99 3.78
CA GLN A 222 1.26 -2.28 4.52
C GLN A 222 0.43 -1.03 4.81
N SER A 223 1.01 0.16 4.73
CA SER A 223 0.36 1.46 4.99
C SER A 223 -0.40 2.03 3.78
N THR A 224 -0.34 1.39 2.62
CA THR A 224 -0.95 1.93 1.39
C THR A 224 -2.46 1.68 1.32
N LEU A 225 -3.23 2.72 0.98
CA LEU A 225 -4.68 2.56 0.75
C LEU A 225 -4.93 1.66 -0.47
N PRO A 226 -6.01 0.85 -0.49
CA PRO A 226 -6.36 0.03 -1.64
C PRO A 226 -6.43 0.83 -2.95
N GLY A 227 -5.76 0.35 -4.00
CA GLY A 227 -5.70 1.00 -5.31
C GLY A 227 -4.55 2.00 -5.50
N THR A 228 -3.83 2.37 -4.42
CA THR A 228 -2.69 3.32 -4.49
C THR A 228 -1.63 2.93 -5.51
N GLY A 229 -1.23 1.66 -5.51
CA GLY A 229 -0.24 1.17 -6.48
C GLY A 229 -0.72 1.32 -7.93
N GLY A 230 -2.00 1.04 -8.21
CA GLY A 230 -2.54 1.14 -9.57
C GLY A 230 -2.54 2.58 -10.08
N ALA A 231 -2.96 3.53 -9.25
CA ALA A 231 -2.94 4.95 -9.59
C ALA A 231 -1.52 5.51 -9.74
N ALA A 232 -0.58 5.08 -8.87
CA ALA A 232 0.82 5.48 -8.96
C ALA A 232 1.49 4.97 -10.24
N PHE A 233 1.29 3.69 -10.59
CA PHE A 233 1.87 3.12 -11.80
C PHE A 233 1.21 3.61 -13.09
N GLU A 234 -0.07 4.00 -13.06
CA GLU A 234 -0.72 4.73 -14.15
C GLU A 234 -0.03 6.08 -14.42
N PHE A 235 0.32 6.82 -13.36
CA PHE A 235 1.09 8.05 -13.48
C PHE A 235 2.52 7.81 -13.97
N ILE A 236 3.26 6.87 -13.38
CA ILE A 236 4.65 6.57 -13.73
C ILE A 236 4.76 6.09 -15.19
N TRP A 237 3.84 5.21 -15.63
CA TRP A 237 3.78 4.74 -17.00
C TRP A 237 3.59 5.91 -17.98
N GLY A 238 2.63 6.80 -17.69
CA GLY A 238 2.34 7.93 -18.57
C GLY A 238 3.47 8.97 -18.57
N LEU A 239 4.12 9.19 -17.43
CA LEU A 239 5.28 10.08 -17.34
C LEU A 239 6.47 9.54 -18.15
N TYR A 240 6.75 8.23 -18.08
CA TYR A 240 7.79 7.61 -18.90
C TYR A 240 7.46 7.76 -20.39
N GLU A 241 6.21 7.49 -20.78
CA GLU A 241 5.77 7.61 -22.17
C GLU A 241 6.02 9.03 -22.71
N ASP A 242 5.59 10.05 -21.95
CA ASP A 242 5.80 11.45 -22.32
C ASP A 242 7.28 11.81 -22.52
N GLN A 243 8.15 11.30 -21.64
CA GLN A 243 9.59 11.55 -21.67
C GLN A 243 10.28 10.79 -22.82
N SER A 244 9.71 9.66 -23.26
CA SER A 244 10.24 8.85 -24.35
C SER A 244 9.86 9.33 -25.76
N ARG A 245 9.04 10.37 -25.89
CA ARG A 245 8.51 10.86 -27.18
C ARG A 245 9.59 11.40 -28.13
N GLU A 246 10.68 11.96 -27.60
CA GLU A 246 11.75 12.56 -28.41
C GLU A 246 13.10 11.85 -28.24
N GLU A 247 13.36 11.24 -27.08
CA GLU A 247 14.59 10.50 -26.80
C GLU A 247 14.23 9.12 -26.23
N GLU A 248 14.88 8.07 -26.73
CA GLU A 248 14.71 6.73 -26.18
C GLU A 248 15.24 6.68 -24.74
N LEU A 249 14.35 6.37 -23.79
CA LEU A 249 14.74 6.18 -22.40
C LEU A 249 15.25 4.75 -22.16
N PRO A 250 16.23 4.57 -21.27
CA PRO A 250 16.65 3.25 -20.85
C PRO A 250 15.52 2.54 -20.08
N PRO A 251 15.42 1.19 -20.16
CA PRO A 251 14.46 0.44 -19.38
C PRO A 251 14.58 0.72 -17.87
N LEU A 252 13.43 0.75 -17.19
CA LEU A 252 13.40 0.90 -15.74
C LEU A 252 13.89 -0.38 -15.07
N ARG A 253 14.42 -0.24 -13.85
CA ARG A 253 14.87 -1.36 -13.02
C ARG A 253 14.32 -1.24 -11.60
N TYR A 254 14.10 -2.39 -10.96
CA TYR A 254 13.72 -2.46 -9.56
C TYR A 254 14.96 -2.43 -8.67
N ARG A 255 15.26 -1.25 -8.11
CA ARG A 255 16.47 -0.96 -7.33
C ARG A 255 16.12 -0.68 -5.86
N GLY A 256 17.03 -0.98 -4.94
CA GLY A 256 16.84 -0.73 -3.50
C GLY A 256 18.04 -1.15 -2.66
N LEU A 257 18.11 -0.64 -1.42
CA LEU A 257 19.19 -0.90 -0.45
C LEU A 257 18.64 -1.28 0.94
N PRO A 258 18.20 -2.54 1.17
CA PRO A 258 18.07 -3.64 0.22
C PRO A 258 16.74 -3.59 -0.56
N THR A 259 16.58 -4.47 -1.54
CA THR A 259 15.30 -4.69 -2.24
C THR A 259 14.41 -5.66 -1.47
N TYR A 260 13.08 -5.49 -1.59
CA TYR A 260 12.08 -6.37 -0.97
C TYR A 260 11.07 -6.85 -2.02
N PRO A 261 11.51 -7.68 -2.99
CA PRO A 261 10.62 -8.12 -4.05
C PRO A 261 9.50 -9.02 -3.50
N SER A 262 8.30 -8.87 -4.05
CA SER A 262 7.14 -9.70 -3.72
C SER A 262 6.36 -10.08 -4.98
N LYS A 263 5.54 -11.12 -4.90
CA LYS A 263 4.70 -11.53 -6.02
C LYS A 263 3.70 -10.43 -6.38
N GLU A 264 3.21 -9.71 -5.39
CA GLU A 264 2.29 -8.59 -5.53
C GLU A 264 2.95 -7.42 -6.26
N ALA A 265 4.19 -7.08 -5.89
CA ALA A 265 5.00 -6.08 -6.59
C ALA A 265 5.27 -6.50 -8.04
N PHE A 266 5.62 -7.76 -8.28
CA PHE A 266 5.80 -8.28 -9.63
C PHE A 266 4.53 -8.14 -10.47
N ASN A 267 3.38 -8.56 -9.93
CA ASN A 267 2.10 -8.52 -10.63
C ASN A 267 1.71 -7.10 -11.03
N ILE A 268 1.89 -6.12 -10.14
CA ILE A 268 1.55 -4.74 -10.46
C ILE A 268 2.52 -4.11 -11.47
N PHE A 269 3.81 -4.39 -11.37
CA PHE A 269 4.77 -3.91 -12.38
C PHE A 269 4.46 -4.54 -13.73
N ASN A 270 4.22 -5.84 -13.77
CA ASN A 270 3.88 -6.57 -14.97
C ASN A 270 2.53 -6.17 -15.57
N ALA A 271 1.65 -5.49 -14.83
CA ALA A 271 0.42 -4.94 -15.39
C ALA A 271 0.71 -3.73 -16.30
N PHE A 272 1.66 -2.86 -15.92
CA PHE A 272 1.97 -1.61 -16.63
C PHE A 272 3.23 -1.68 -17.51
N PHE A 273 4.14 -2.61 -17.22
CA PHE A 273 5.43 -2.76 -17.87
C PHE A 273 5.66 -4.22 -18.31
N GLU A 274 6.43 -4.40 -19.38
CA GLU A 274 6.88 -5.70 -19.87
C GLU A 274 8.22 -6.04 -19.22
N PRO A 275 8.30 -7.14 -18.45
CA PRO A 275 9.55 -7.56 -17.84
C PRO A 275 10.43 -8.30 -18.85
N LYS A 276 11.73 -8.02 -18.79
CA LYS A 276 12.77 -8.73 -19.52
C LYS A 276 13.88 -9.12 -18.55
N GLY A 277 14.07 -10.42 -18.38
CA GLY A 277 15.13 -10.99 -17.54
C GLY A 277 16.27 -11.62 -18.33
N PRO A 278 17.24 -12.21 -17.62
CA PRO A 278 18.28 -13.05 -18.21
C PRO A 278 17.72 -14.18 -19.08
N LYS A 279 18.40 -14.49 -20.19
CA LYS A 279 17.93 -15.51 -21.15
C LYS A 279 17.86 -16.89 -20.50
N SER A 280 16.74 -17.58 -20.70
CA SER A 280 16.48 -18.95 -20.24
C SER A 280 16.24 -19.10 -18.74
N GLU A 281 16.04 -18.01 -18.01
CA GLU A 281 15.66 -18.03 -16.59
C GLU A 281 14.18 -17.66 -16.42
N ASP A 282 13.58 -18.18 -15.35
CA ASP A 282 12.23 -17.78 -14.95
C ASP A 282 12.27 -16.37 -14.34
N ILE A 283 11.60 -15.43 -15.00
CA ILE A 283 11.65 -14.00 -14.65
C ILE A 283 11.14 -13.76 -13.22
N LEU A 284 10.08 -14.46 -12.80
CA LEU A 284 9.53 -14.29 -11.46
C LEU A 284 10.51 -14.76 -10.39
N ASN A 285 11.17 -15.90 -10.59
CA ASN A 285 12.18 -16.41 -9.68
C ASN A 285 13.40 -15.48 -9.57
N VAL A 286 13.84 -14.89 -10.69
CA VAL A 286 14.92 -13.88 -10.67
C VAL A 286 14.46 -12.62 -9.95
N PHE A 287 13.23 -12.15 -10.19
CA PHE A 287 12.67 -10.99 -9.52
C PHE A 287 12.54 -11.20 -8.00
N LEU A 288 12.05 -12.35 -7.56
CA LEU A 288 11.85 -12.69 -6.14
C LEU A 288 13.17 -12.89 -5.37
N ASN A 289 14.31 -12.94 -6.05
CA ASN A 289 15.62 -12.96 -5.41
C ASN A 289 16.10 -11.52 -5.16
N PRO A 290 16.21 -11.07 -3.90
CA PRO A 290 16.62 -9.69 -3.58
C PRO A 290 17.96 -9.29 -4.22
N ASP A 291 18.92 -10.22 -4.30
CA ASP A 291 20.25 -9.95 -4.85
C ASP A 291 20.24 -9.78 -6.37
N ARG A 292 19.16 -10.22 -7.04
CA ARG A 292 19.05 -10.29 -8.50
C ARG A 292 17.85 -9.54 -9.06
N SER A 293 16.97 -9.01 -8.22
CA SER A 293 15.73 -8.35 -8.62
C SER A 293 15.96 -7.16 -9.57
N HIS A 294 17.11 -6.50 -9.43
CA HIS A 294 17.57 -5.39 -10.27
C HIS A 294 18.04 -5.80 -11.68
N GLU A 295 18.21 -7.10 -11.94
CA GLU A 295 18.54 -7.66 -13.27
C GLU A 295 17.34 -7.61 -14.23
N ILE A 296 16.11 -7.46 -13.70
CA ILE A 296 14.91 -7.37 -14.52
C ILE A 296 14.77 -5.95 -15.06
N GLU A 297 14.73 -5.85 -16.39
CA GLU A 297 14.44 -4.63 -17.12
C GLU A 297 12.93 -4.52 -17.38
N TRP A 298 12.39 -3.31 -17.24
CA TRP A 298 10.96 -3.04 -17.38
C TRP A 298 10.73 -1.95 -18.42
N THR A 299 10.04 -2.29 -19.50
CA THR A 299 9.66 -1.32 -20.55
C THR A 299 8.15 -1.07 -20.51
N PRO A 300 7.65 0.14 -20.80
CA PRO A 300 6.21 0.40 -20.79
C PRO A 300 5.46 -0.56 -21.72
N ARG A 301 4.33 -1.11 -21.25
CA ARG A 301 3.37 -1.79 -22.12
C ARG A 301 2.69 -0.78 -23.01
N ALA A 302 2.41 -1.16 -24.26
CA ALA A 302 1.63 -0.31 -25.17
C ALA A 302 0.21 -0.05 -24.62
N ASN A 303 -0.40 -1.07 -24.01
CA ASN A 303 -1.73 -1.02 -23.42
C ASN A 303 -1.69 -1.36 -21.93
N PRO A 304 -1.45 -0.36 -21.05
CA PRO A 304 -1.58 -0.55 -19.61
C PRO A 304 -3.06 -0.74 -19.22
N PRO A 305 -3.36 -1.06 -17.95
CA PRO A 305 -4.72 -0.98 -17.42
C PRO A 305 -5.25 0.46 -17.48
N TRP A 306 -6.44 0.65 -18.03
CA TRP A 306 -7.12 1.93 -18.15
C TRP A 306 -8.33 1.99 -17.23
N ARG A 307 -8.49 3.09 -16.49
CA ARG A 307 -9.57 3.28 -15.53
C ARG A 307 -10.63 4.25 -16.03
N TYR A 308 -11.89 3.85 -15.90
CA TYR A 308 -13.05 4.64 -16.27
C TYR A 308 -13.93 4.83 -15.04
N PHE A 309 -14.31 6.07 -14.74
CA PHE A 309 -15.29 6.34 -13.70
C PHE A 309 -16.70 6.44 -14.30
N HIS A 310 -17.68 5.94 -13.57
CA HIS A 310 -19.07 5.94 -14.02
C HIS A 310 -20.02 6.39 -12.91
N ASP A 311 -20.36 7.68 -12.91
CA ASP A 311 -21.20 8.32 -11.90
C ASP A 311 -22.55 7.64 -11.72
N GLN A 312 -23.26 7.30 -12.80
CA GLN A 312 -24.62 6.76 -12.74
C GLN A 312 -24.70 5.43 -11.95
N HIS A 313 -23.62 4.65 -11.93
CA HIS A 313 -23.57 3.39 -11.19
C HIS A 313 -22.60 3.44 -10.00
N ASN A 314 -21.97 4.59 -9.75
CA ASN A 314 -20.99 4.80 -8.69
C ASN A 314 -19.88 3.73 -8.69
N VAL A 315 -19.31 3.47 -9.88
CA VAL A 315 -18.23 2.49 -10.06
C VAL A 315 -17.01 3.08 -10.76
N SER A 316 -15.86 2.47 -10.50
CA SER A 316 -14.65 2.59 -11.31
C SER A 316 -14.36 1.25 -11.97
N VAL A 317 -14.08 1.28 -13.27
CA VAL A 317 -13.91 0.10 -14.13
C VAL A 317 -12.48 0.10 -14.65
N THR A 318 -11.77 -1.03 -14.53
CA THR A 318 -10.41 -1.18 -15.08
C THR A 318 -10.41 -2.16 -16.25
N VAL A 319 -9.98 -1.70 -17.42
CA VAL A 319 -9.93 -2.49 -18.66
C VAL A 319 -8.50 -2.53 -19.19
N GLN A 320 -8.04 -3.69 -19.63
CA GLN A 320 -6.74 -3.86 -20.29
C GLN A 320 -6.93 -4.72 -21.54
N ASP A 321 -6.45 -4.27 -22.70
CA ASP A 321 -6.59 -5.00 -23.98
C ASP A 321 -8.03 -5.46 -24.29
N GLY A 322 -9.02 -4.59 -23.99
CA GLY A 322 -10.45 -4.90 -24.13
C GLY A 322 -11.01 -5.84 -23.06
N PHE A 323 -10.17 -6.45 -22.23
CA PHE A 323 -10.59 -7.30 -21.13
C PHE A 323 -10.96 -6.47 -19.89
N LEU A 324 -12.19 -6.62 -19.41
CA LEU A 324 -12.63 -6.04 -18.15
C LEU A 324 -11.98 -6.78 -16.97
N TYR A 325 -10.97 -6.19 -16.34
CA TYR A 325 -10.21 -6.85 -15.28
C TYR A 325 -10.87 -6.73 -13.90
N LYS A 326 -11.36 -5.53 -13.57
CA LYS A 326 -11.78 -5.16 -12.22
C LYS A 326 -12.90 -4.13 -12.24
N VAL A 327 -13.83 -4.23 -11.30
CA VAL A 327 -14.81 -3.19 -10.97
C VAL A 327 -14.77 -2.89 -9.47
N SER A 328 -14.60 -1.62 -9.14
CA SER A 328 -14.61 -1.10 -7.77
C SER A 328 -15.86 -0.25 -7.58
N VAL A 329 -16.59 -0.43 -6.49
CA VAL A 329 -17.70 0.46 -6.10
C VAL A 329 -17.13 1.55 -5.19
N VAL A 330 -17.52 2.81 -5.39
CA VAL A 330 -16.89 3.96 -4.70
C VAL A 330 -17.19 3.96 -3.20
N ASP A 331 -18.46 3.82 -2.81
CA ASP A 331 -18.92 3.84 -1.42
C ASP A 331 -19.28 2.43 -0.93
N ASP A 332 -18.34 1.50 -1.14
CA ASP A 332 -18.56 0.08 -0.89
C ASP A 332 -18.34 -0.29 0.57
N ALA A 333 -19.40 -0.71 1.26
CA ALA A 333 -19.31 -1.23 2.62
C ALA A 333 -18.50 -2.53 2.71
N VAL A 334 -18.11 -3.17 1.60
CA VAL A 334 -17.22 -4.35 1.62
C VAL A 334 -15.76 -3.97 1.31
N ALA A 335 -15.53 -2.83 0.64
CA ALA A 335 -14.22 -2.25 0.32
C ALA A 335 -13.22 -3.20 -0.39
N VAL A 336 -13.72 -4.22 -1.08
CA VAL A 336 -12.92 -5.18 -1.87
C VAL A 336 -13.41 -5.16 -3.32
N PRO A 337 -12.57 -4.96 -4.34
CA PRO A 337 -13.07 -4.89 -5.71
C PRO A 337 -13.60 -6.24 -6.21
N TYR A 338 -14.50 -6.19 -7.20
CA TYR A 338 -14.89 -7.37 -7.99
C TYR A 338 -13.81 -7.64 -9.04
N ILE A 339 -13.34 -8.89 -9.11
CA ILE A 339 -12.32 -9.32 -10.09
C ILE A 339 -12.96 -10.26 -11.11
N ASN A 340 -12.57 -10.14 -12.38
CA ASN A 340 -13.10 -10.99 -13.44
C ASN A 340 -12.75 -12.47 -13.21
N SER A 341 -13.77 -13.32 -13.23
CA SER A 341 -13.67 -14.74 -12.92
C SER A 341 -12.82 -15.54 -13.93
N ALA A 342 -12.60 -15.03 -15.16
CA ALA A 342 -11.70 -15.66 -16.11
C ALA A 342 -10.26 -15.85 -15.56
N ASN A 343 -9.84 -14.96 -14.65
CA ASN A 343 -8.55 -15.00 -13.97
C ASN A 343 -8.53 -15.86 -12.68
N GLY A 344 -9.64 -16.50 -12.32
CA GLY A 344 -9.77 -17.38 -11.15
C GLY A 344 -10.90 -16.94 -10.21
N SER A 345 -10.94 -17.55 -9.02
CA SER A 345 -11.88 -17.14 -7.97
C SER A 345 -11.53 -15.73 -7.48
N GLY A 346 -12.47 -14.80 -7.59
CA GLY A 346 -12.32 -13.46 -7.02
C GLY A 346 -12.20 -13.48 -5.49
N PRO A 347 -11.61 -12.44 -4.88
CA PRO A 347 -11.41 -12.36 -3.44
C PRO A 347 -12.74 -12.26 -2.71
N CYS A 348 -12.82 -12.80 -1.48
CA CYS A 348 -13.99 -12.64 -0.60
C CYS A 348 -15.34 -13.04 -1.24
N GLN A 349 -15.34 -14.00 -2.18
CA GLN A 349 -16.51 -14.38 -3.00
C GLN A 349 -17.07 -13.26 -3.88
N ARG A 350 -16.25 -12.25 -4.19
CA ARG A 350 -16.60 -11.15 -5.08
C ARG A 350 -15.93 -11.32 -6.43
N TYR A 351 -16.74 -11.52 -7.45
CA TYR A 351 -16.28 -11.67 -8.81
C TYR A 351 -17.24 -10.99 -9.79
N LEU A 352 -16.76 -10.78 -11.01
CA LEU A 352 -17.60 -10.25 -12.08
C LEU A 352 -17.57 -11.14 -13.31
N GLU A 353 -18.63 -11.02 -14.10
CA GLU A 353 -18.78 -11.64 -15.41
C GLU A 353 -19.30 -10.61 -16.41
N VAL A 354 -18.97 -10.79 -17.69
CA VAL A 354 -19.48 -9.96 -18.78
C VAL A 354 -20.44 -10.79 -19.62
N THR A 355 -21.73 -10.48 -19.60
CA THR A 355 -22.77 -11.26 -20.29
C THR A 355 -23.80 -10.35 -20.96
N GLY A 356 -24.16 -10.65 -22.21
CA GLY A 356 -25.30 -10.02 -22.88
C GLY A 356 -25.30 -8.50 -22.94
N GLY A 357 -24.12 -7.87 -22.99
CA GLY A 357 -23.99 -6.40 -22.97
C GLY A 357 -23.98 -5.77 -21.57
N ASN A 358 -23.90 -6.57 -20.51
CA ASN A 358 -23.84 -6.13 -19.12
C ASN A 358 -22.60 -6.69 -18.41
N VAL A 359 -22.19 -5.98 -17.37
CA VAL A 359 -21.33 -6.50 -16.30
C VAL A 359 -22.23 -6.98 -15.17
N VAL A 360 -22.06 -8.23 -14.75
CA VAL A 360 -22.75 -8.79 -13.60
C VAL A 360 -21.74 -8.90 -12.47
N LEU A 361 -22.01 -8.21 -11.36
CA LEU A 361 -21.20 -8.22 -10.15
C LEU A 361 -21.84 -9.20 -9.16
N HIS A 362 -21.07 -10.16 -8.67
CA HIS A 362 -21.51 -11.17 -7.71
C HIS A 362 -20.82 -10.95 -6.37
N ASP A 363 -21.58 -10.90 -5.29
CA ASP A 363 -21.08 -10.83 -3.91
C ASP A 363 -21.80 -11.88 -3.06
N GLY A 364 -21.21 -13.07 -2.98
CA GLY A 364 -21.92 -14.23 -2.41
C GLY A 364 -23.16 -14.56 -3.24
N GLU A 365 -24.34 -14.47 -2.61
CA GLU A 365 -25.63 -14.71 -3.28
C GLU A 365 -26.22 -13.45 -3.94
N ASP A 366 -25.68 -12.27 -3.61
CA ASP A 366 -26.16 -11.00 -4.15
C ASP A 366 -25.58 -10.74 -5.54
N THR A 367 -26.43 -10.23 -6.43
CA THR A 367 -26.04 -9.89 -7.80
C THR A 367 -26.46 -8.48 -8.17
N ARG A 368 -25.59 -7.77 -8.88
CA ARG A 368 -25.86 -6.43 -9.41
C ARG A 368 -25.45 -6.35 -10.88
N GLU A 369 -26.39 -5.95 -11.73
CA GLU A 369 -26.13 -5.77 -13.17
C GLU A 369 -25.86 -4.30 -13.51
N ILE A 370 -24.89 -4.08 -14.40
CA ILE A 370 -24.50 -2.76 -14.89
C ILE A 370 -24.38 -2.84 -16.42
N PRO A 371 -25.10 -2.03 -17.20
CA PRO A 371 -24.94 -1.98 -18.65
C PRO A 371 -23.50 -1.64 -19.05
N LEU A 372 -22.95 -2.34 -20.04
CA LEU A 372 -21.65 -2.00 -20.60
C LEU A 372 -21.73 -0.64 -21.28
N ASN A 373 -20.87 0.27 -20.84
CA ASN A 373 -20.67 1.54 -21.53
C ASN A 373 -19.72 1.33 -22.72
N GLN A 374 -20.11 1.82 -23.91
CA GLN A 374 -19.28 1.72 -25.11
C GLN A 374 -17.93 2.42 -24.95
N GLU A 375 -17.85 3.46 -24.13
CA GLU A 375 -16.61 4.18 -23.86
C GLU A 375 -15.56 3.35 -23.12
N TRP A 376 -15.96 2.28 -22.42
CA TRP A 376 -15.02 1.39 -21.73
C TRP A 376 -14.22 0.50 -22.68
N GLN A 377 -14.64 0.41 -23.94
CA GLN A 377 -13.98 -0.39 -24.98
C GLN A 377 -13.78 -1.87 -24.59
N VAL A 378 -14.69 -2.40 -23.77
CA VAL A 378 -14.67 -3.81 -23.39
C VAL A 378 -15.05 -4.64 -24.61
N THR A 379 -14.15 -5.53 -25.02
CA THR A 379 -14.45 -6.55 -26.01
C THR A 379 -15.16 -7.69 -25.30
N VAL A 380 -16.39 -7.97 -25.72
CA VAL A 380 -17.10 -9.18 -25.29
C VAL A 380 -16.51 -10.35 -26.07
N GLU A 381 -15.28 -10.75 -25.74
CA GLU A 381 -14.75 -12.03 -26.19
C GLU A 381 -15.40 -13.15 -25.37
N ASP A 382 -15.62 -14.31 -26.00
CA ASP A 382 -16.15 -15.54 -25.39
C ASP A 382 -15.20 -16.17 -24.34
N SER A 383 -14.47 -15.35 -23.58
CA SER A 383 -13.80 -15.79 -22.37
C SER A 383 -14.88 -16.25 -21.39
N GLN A 384 -15.14 -17.56 -21.39
CA GLN A 384 -16.16 -18.12 -20.53
C GLN A 384 -15.79 -17.80 -19.09
N PRO A 385 -16.71 -17.20 -18.32
CA PRO A 385 -16.48 -17.00 -16.91
C PRO A 385 -16.15 -18.36 -16.28
N LYS A 386 -15.05 -18.44 -15.54
CA LYS A 386 -14.80 -19.65 -14.76
C LYS A 386 -15.74 -19.57 -13.58
N SER A 387 -16.60 -20.57 -13.44
CA SER A 387 -17.40 -20.70 -12.22
C SER A 387 -16.45 -20.62 -11.01
N PRO A 388 -16.72 -19.73 -10.04
CA PRO A 388 -15.90 -19.64 -8.85
C PRO A 388 -15.79 -21.01 -8.17
N ALA A 389 -14.68 -21.23 -7.48
CA ALA A 389 -14.57 -22.39 -6.61
C ALA A 389 -15.72 -22.37 -5.60
N ALA A 390 -16.44 -23.48 -5.49
CA ALA A 390 -17.45 -23.62 -4.46
C ALA A 390 -16.75 -23.71 -3.10
N HIS A 391 -17.07 -22.76 -2.21
CA HIS A 391 -16.55 -22.72 -0.85
C HIS A 391 -17.64 -23.13 0.14
N PRO A 392 -17.30 -23.80 1.25
CA PRO A 392 -18.28 -24.27 2.23
C PRO A 392 -19.03 -23.13 2.94
N PHE A 393 -18.42 -21.95 3.02
CA PHE A 393 -19.00 -20.73 3.56
C PHE A 393 -18.18 -19.50 3.14
N GLY A 394 -18.76 -18.31 3.33
CA GLY A 394 -18.14 -17.01 3.04
C GLY A 394 -17.54 -16.31 4.26
N TRP A 395 -16.77 -15.24 4.06
CA TRP A 395 -16.18 -14.45 5.16
C TRP A 395 -17.23 -13.91 6.15
N ARG A 396 -18.46 -13.67 5.67
CA ARG A 396 -19.60 -13.23 6.48
C ARG A 396 -20.01 -14.24 7.56
N HIS A 397 -19.67 -15.52 7.37
CA HIS A 397 -19.93 -16.61 8.33
C HIS A 397 -19.34 -16.33 9.72
N PHE A 398 -18.24 -15.57 9.79
CA PHE A 398 -17.59 -15.26 11.05
C PHE A 398 -18.44 -14.34 11.95
N PHE A 399 -19.43 -13.63 11.42
CA PHE A 399 -20.28 -12.69 12.15
C PHE A 399 -21.64 -13.31 12.50
N THR A 400 -21.73 -13.93 13.67
CA THR A 400 -22.94 -14.67 14.08
C THR A 400 -24.13 -13.78 14.42
N ASP A 401 -23.89 -12.53 14.82
CA ASP A 401 -24.92 -11.56 15.21
C ASP A 401 -25.30 -10.61 14.06
N GLY A 402 -24.87 -10.93 12.84
CA GLY A 402 -25.00 -10.08 11.66
C GLY A 402 -23.76 -9.24 11.40
N LEU A 403 -23.66 -8.72 10.17
CA LEU A 403 -22.52 -7.90 9.77
C LEU A 403 -22.48 -6.58 10.55
N PRO A 404 -21.29 -6.14 10.98
CA PRO A 404 -21.17 -4.85 11.63
C PRO A 404 -21.51 -3.73 10.64
N THR A 405 -22.13 -2.66 11.14
CA THR A 405 -22.29 -1.43 10.36
C THR A 405 -20.96 -0.70 10.32
N ILE A 406 -20.52 -0.32 9.12
CA ILE A 406 -19.24 0.35 8.92
C ILE A 406 -19.40 1.67 8.16
N ASP A 407 -18.40 2.53 8.26
CA ASP A 407 -18.20 3.69 7.39
C ASP A 407 -17.37 3.29 6.16
N PRO A 408 -17.92 3.38 4.92
CA PRO A 408 -17.21 3.07 3.68
C PRO A 408 -15.95 3.91 3.43
N VAL A 409 -15.84 5.10 4.03
CA VAL A 409 -14.61 5.89 3.97
C VAL A 409 -13.59 5.35 4.95
N LYS A 410 -13.98 5.15 6.22
CA LYS A 410 -13.07 4.69 7.29
C LYS A 410 -12.45 3.31 6.97
N VAL A 411 -13.21 2.41 6.35
CA VAL A 411 -12.69 1.06 5.99
C VAL A 411 -11.49 1.12 5.05
N LEU A 412 -11.39 2.14 4.19
CA LEU A 412 -10.23 2.34 3.32
C LEU A 412 -8.96 2.63 4.12
N PHE A 413 -9.10 3.24 5.31
CA PHE A 413 -8.03 3.61 6.23
C PHE A 413 -7.73 2.55 7.29
N THR A 414 -8.23 1.32 7.13
CA THR A 414 -7.90 0.18 8.02
C THR A 414 -6.48 -0.35 7.74
N VAL A 415 -5.51 0.54 7.55
CA VAL A 415 -4.09 0.26 7.33
C VAL A 415 -3.27 0.93 8.42
N PRO A 416 -2.06 0.44 8.74
CA PRO A 416 -1.17 1.13 9.67
C PRO A 416 -0.80 2.50 9.12
N VAL A 417 -1.10 3.57 9.85
CA VAL A 417 -0.75 4.95 9.49
C VAL A 417 0.27 5.47 10.50
N TYR A 418 1.47 5.77 10.01
CA TYR A 418 2.57 6.28 10.83
C TYR A 418 2.60 7.81 10.80
N PRO A 419 3.08 8.47 11.87
CA PRO A 419 3.25 9.92 11.87
C PRO A 419 4.34 10.37 10.89
N ASP A 420 4.19 11.61 10.40
CA ASP A 420 5.25 12.32 9.67
C ASP A 420 6.12 13.10 10.67
N GLY A 421 7.25 12.51 11.09
CA GLY A 421 8.20 13.14 12.00
C GLY A 421 8.28 12.47 13.37
N ASP A 422 8.39 13.27 14.43
CA ASP A 422 8.75 12.81 15.78
C ASP A 422 7.56 12.53 16.70
N GLU A 423 6.33 12.52 16.18
CA GLU A 423 5.15 12.16 16.95
C GLU A 423 5.17 10.67 17.35
N GLU A 424 4.46 10.36 18.43
CA GLU A 424 4.28 8.99 18.89
C GLU A 424 3.35 8.22 17.95
N ILE A 425 3.75 7.01 17.57
CA ILE A 425 2.92 6.11 16.78
C ILE A 425 1.66 5.76 17.57
N HIS A 426 0.50 6.00 16.95
CA HIS A 426 -0.78 5.69 17.54
C HIS A 426 -0.97 4.18 17.80
N GLU A 427 -1.78 3.89 18.82
CA GLU A 427 -2.04 2.54 19.32
C GLU A 427 -2.40 1.51 18.23
N PRO A 428 -3.34 1.76 17.29
CA PRO A 428 -3.71 0.75 16.28
C PRO A 428 -2.55 0.39 15.35
N THR A 429 -1.67 1.35 15.08
CA THR A 429 -0.49 1.22 14.20
C THR A 429 0.64 0.41 14.86
N LEU A 430 0.64 0.27 16.20
CA LEU A 430 1.64 -0.52 16.93
C LEU A 430 1.29 -2.02 17.03
N GLN A 431 0.02 -2.40 16.86
CA GLN A 431 -0.36 -3.82 17.02
C GLN A 431 0.30 -4.79 16.02
N PRO A 432 0.56 -4.42 14.73
CA PRO A 432 1.33 -5.26 13.82
C PRO A 432 2.72 -5.64 14.37
N MET A 433 3.45 -4.67 14.94
CA MET A 433 4.76 -4.92 15.53
C MET A 433 4.68 -5.86 16.75
N ALA A 434 3.61 -5.75 17.53
CA ALA A 434 3.38 -6.65 18.66
C ALA A 434 3.06 -8.08 18.21
N VAL A 435 2.28 -8.25 17.14
CA VAL A 435 1.99 -9.58 16.59
C VAL A 435 3.24 -10.21 15.99
N ASP A 436 4.07 -9.45 15.28
CA ASP A 436 5.36 -9.96 14.78
C ASP A 436 6.25 -10.45 15.94
N GLN A 437 6.27 -9.73 17.06
CA GLN A 437 6.98 -10.17 18.27
C GLN A 437 6.36 -11.42 18.89
N ILE A 438 5.03 -11.55 18.90
CA ILE A 438 4.34 -12.74 19.39
C ILE A 438 4.70 -13.97 18.52
N LEU A 439 4.67 -13.83 17.20
CA LEU A 439 5.08 -14.89 16.27
C LEU A 439 6.54 -15.27 16.50
N HIS A 440 7.41 -14.27 16.73
CA HIS A 440 8.80 -14.51 17.08
C HIS A 440 8.96 -15.34 18.35
N TYR A 441 8.17 -15.07 19.40
CA TYR A 441 8.17 -15.93 20.60
C TYR A 441 7.76 -17.36 20.29
N MET A 442 6.73 -17.56 19.46
CA MET A 442 6.29 -18.91 19.08
C MET A 442 7.38 -19.70 18.35
N GLU A 443 8.22 -19.02 17.56
CA GLU A 443 9.34 -19.63 16.84
C GLU A 443 10.57 -19.90 17.73
N GLN A 444 10.80 -19.09 18.76
CA GLN A 444 11.99 -19.19 19.62
C GLN A 444 11.95 -20.31 20.66
N HIS A 445 10.76 -20.77 21.04
CA HIS A 445 10.59 -21.80 22.07
C HIS A 445 10.40 -23.17 21.43
N ASP A 446 11.38 -24.06 21.63
CA ASP A 446 11.40 -25.41 21.03
C ASP A 446 10.15 -26.26 21.35
N ASP A 447 9.52 -26.03 22.51
CA ASP A 447 8.34 -26.78 22.97
C ASP A 447 6.99 -26.16 22.53
N MET A 448 7.01 -25.02 21.84
CA MET A 448 5.79 -24.34 21.39
C MET A 448 4.91 -25.16 20.45
N PRO A 449 5.44 -25.93 19.49
CA PRO A 449 4.60 -26.80 18.67
C PRO A 449 3.76 -27.77 19.50
N GLU A 450 4.34 -28.37 20.56
CA GLU A 450 3.65 -29.29 21.47
C GLU A 450 2.64 -28.56 22.37
N ARG A 451 2.95 -27.34 22.80
CA ARG A 451 2.02 -26.50 23.57
C ARG A 451 0.82 -26.08 22.73
N LEU A 452 1.06 -25.56 21.53
CA LEU A 452 0.02 -25.11 20.60
C LEU A 452 -0.87 -26.25 20.11
N GLU A 453 -0.37 -27.49 20.07
CA GLU A 453 -1.16 -28.67 19.75
C GLU A 453 -2.29 -28.95 20.76
N LYS A 454 -2.08 -28.58 22.03
CA LYS A 454 -3.06 -28.77 23.11
C LYS A 454 -4.11 -27.67 23.15
N VAL A 455 -3.88 -26.54 22.48
CA VAL A 455 -4.80 -25.39 22.46
C VAL A 455 -6.03 -25.72 21.60
N GLN A 456 -7.22 -25.68 22.20
CA GLN A 456 -8.49 -25.94 21.53
C GLN A 456 -9.39 -24.69 21.49
N ARG A 457 -9.26 -23.80 22.48
CA ARG A 457 -10.12 -22.62 22.64
C ARG A 457 -9.27 -21.38 22.80
N VAL A 458 -9.53 -20.37 21.99
CA VAL A 458 -8.74 -19.14 21.93
C VAL A 458 -9.64 -17.92 22.07
N LEU A 459 -9.24 -16.98 22.92
CA LEU A 459 -9.84 -15.65 23.01
C LEU A 459 -8.89 -14.62 22.38
N VAL A 460 -9.39 -13.82 21.45
CA VAL A 460 -8.70 -12.64 20.91
C VAL A 460 -9.50 -11.41 21.32
N HIS A 461 -8.88 -10.49 22.05
CA HIS A 461 -9.56 -9.32 22.59
C HIS A 461 -8.72 -8.06 22.40
N THR A 462 -9.33 -7.03 21.77
CA THR A 462 -8.77 -5.69 21.49
C THR A 462 -7.50 -5.65 20.63
N PHE A 463 -7.24 -6.73 19.89
CA PHE A 463 -6.23 -6.81 18.83
C PHE A 463 -6.83 -6.42 17.45
N ASP A 464 -7.67 -5.39 17.42
CA ASP A 464 -8.57 -5.09 16.29
C ASP A 464 -7.84 -5.04 14.94
N THR A 465 -6.63 -4.48 14.87
CA THR A 465 -5.95 -4.27 13.57
C THR A 465 -5.29 -5.52 13.01
N VAL A 466 -5.17 -6.59 13.80
CA VAL A 466 -4.33 -7.76 13.50
C VAL A 466 -4.96 -9.11 13.89
N ILE A 467 -6.29 -9.15 14.05
CA ILE A 467 -7.05 -10.34 14.44
C ILE A 467 -6.67 -11.57 13.59
N ALA A 468 -6.53 -11.42 12.27
CA ALA A 468 -6.20 -12.52 11.37
C ALA A 468 -4.84 -13.15 11.69
N GLY A 469 -3.88 -12.36 12.17
CA GLY A 469 -2.56 -12.82 12.60
C GLY A 469 -2.58 -13.65 13.89
N CYS A 470 -3.65 -13.55 14.69
CA CYS A 470 -3.83 -14.33 15.92
C CYS A 470 -4.48 -15.71 15.69
N ILE A 471 -4.94 -16.01 14.47
CA ILE A 471 -5.76 -17.18 14.15
C ILE A 471 -4.96 -18.18 13.31
N ASP A 472 -4.79 -19.39 13.83
CA ASP A 472 -4.12 -20.50 13.14
C ASP A 472 -5.11 -21.22 12.23
N CYS A 473 -4.97 -21.04 10.91
CA CYS A 473 -5.80 -21.70 9.92
C CYS A 473 -5.42 -23.17 9.66
N THR A 474 -4.32 -23.65 10.23
CA THR A 474 -3.81 -25.01 9.94
C THR A 474 -4.51 -26.09 10.77
N ARG A 475 -5.21 -25.71 11.84
CA ARG A 475 -5.89 -26.61 12.77
C ARG A 475 -7.29 -26.11 13.09
N ASP A 476 -8.22 -27.04 13.24
CA ASP A 476 -9.58 -26.73 13.70
C ASP A 476 -9.57 -26.40 15.20
N ARG A 477 -9.82 -25.13 15.56
CA ARG A 477 -9.95 -24.65 16.94
C ARG A 477 -11.15 -23.73 17.08
N GLU A 478 -11.64 -23.57 18.30
CA GLU A 478 -12.65 -22.57 18.61
C GLU A 478 -11.99 -21.22 18.88
N TYR A 479 -12.38 -20.19 18.12
CA TYR A 479 -11.93 -18.82 18.33
C TYR A 479 -13.11 -17.92 18.68
N VAL A 480 -12.96 -17.16 19.76
CA VAL A 480 -13.84 -16.05 20.12
C VAL A 480 -13.03 -14.76 19.95
N VAL A 481 -13.47 -13.91 19.03
CA VAL A 481 -12.88 -12.60 18.77
C VAL A 481 -13.83 -11.54 19.32
N LEU A 482 -13.35 -10.72 20.25
CA LEU A 482 -14.04 -9.53 20.73
C LEU A 482 -13.47 -8.31 20.03
N TYR A 483 -14.22 -7.76 19.07
CA TYR A 483 -13.81 -6.59 18.30
C TYR A 483 -14.48 -5.31 18.83
N SER A 484 -13.71 -4.23 18.86
CA SER A 484 -14.17 -2.89 19.22
C SER A 484 -14.38 -2.02 17.97
N ASP A 485 -13.63 -2.30 16.89
CA ASP A 485 -13.65 -1.53 15.65
C ASP A 485 -14.28 -2.34 14.48
N PRO A 486 -15.50 -1.97 14.04
CA PRO A 486 -16.22 -2.61 12.92
C PRO A 486 -15.42 -2.76 11.62
N GLU A 487 -14.73 -1.70 11.21
CA GLU A 487 -14.01 -1.66 9.93
C GLU A 487 -12.83 -2.63 9.94
N PHE A 488 -12.04 -2.61 11.01
CA PHE A 488 -10.93 -3.55 11.18
C PHE A 488 -11.40 -5.00 11.33
N ALA A 489 -12.49 -5.24 12.05
CA ALA A 489 -13.09 -6.57 12.18
C ALA A 489 -13.46 -7.16 10.81
N GLN A 490 -14.09 -6.35 9.96
CA GLN A 490 -14.45 -6.77 8.62
C GLN A 490 -13.23 -7.07 7.75
N LYS A 491 -12.23 -6.19 7.74
CA LYS A 491 -11.00 -6.40 6.98
C LYS A 491 -10.29 -7.69 7.40
N ASN A 492 -10.15 -7.92 8.71
CA ASN A 492 -9.50 -9.14 9.22
C ASN A 492 -10.31 -10.40 8.90
N ALA A 493 -11.64 -10.35 8.95
CA ALA A 493 -12.48 -11.46 8.53
C ALA A 493 -12.29 -11.82 7.04
N GLN A 494 -12.17 -10.80 6.19
CA GLN A 494 -11.91 -10.95 4.75
C GLN A 494 -10.51 -11.54 4.50
N GLU A 495 -9.48 -11.03 5.17
CA GLU A 495 -8.09 -11.53 5.07
C GLU A 495 -7.99 -12.98 5.54
N LEU A 496 -8.58 -13.31 6.68
CA LEU A 496 -8.63 -14.67 7.23
C LEU A 496 -9.29 -15.64 6.23
N TRP A 497 -10.43 -15.26 5.67
CA TRP A 497 -11.14 -16.10 4.71
C TRP A 497 -10.33 -16.32 3.44
N ASN A 498 -9.75 -15.26 2.86
CA ASN A 498 -8.92 -15.36 1.65
C ASN A 498 -7.69 -16.26 1.90
N TYR A 499 -7.03 -16.07 3.04
CA TYR A 499 -5.87 -16.87 3.43
C TYR A 499 -6.23 -18.36 3.53
N ALA A 500 -7.31 -18.68 4.24
CA ALA A 500 -7.76 -20.07 4.43
C ALA A 500 -8.28 -20.68 3.12
N ALA A 501 -9.02 -19.93 2.30
CA ALA A 501 -9.53 -20.38 1.01
C ALA A 501 -8.38 -20.74 0.05
N SER A 502 -7.34 -19.91 -0.04
CA SER A 502 -6.19 -20.13 -0.91
C SER A 502 -5.38 -21.40 -0.58
N ARG A 503 -5.51 -21.91 0.65
CA ARG A 503 -4.81 -23.10 1.16
C ARG A 503 -5.73 -24.31 1.38
N ASN A 504 -6.99 -24.24 0.96
CA ASN A 504 -8.00 -25.27 1.21
C ASN A 504 -8.14 -25.60 2.72
N GLN A 505 -8.14 -24.57 3.56
CA GLN A 505 -8.17 -24.64 5.03
C GLN A 505 -9.45 -24.06 5.65
N LEU A 506 -10.48 -23.75 4.85
CA LEU A 506 -11.71 -23.10 5.34
C LEU A 506 -12.41 -23.87 6.46
N GLU A 507 -12.44 -25.21 6.40
CA GLU A 507 -13.07 -26.00 7.47
C GLU A 507 -12.40 -25.81 8.85
N ASN A 508 -11.09 -25.52 8.88
CA ASN A 508 -10.36 -25.27 10.14
C ASN A 508 -10.78 -23.97 10.82
N VAL A 509 -11.31 -22.99 10.06
CA VAL A 509 -11.76 -21.70 10.60
C VAL A 509 -13.28 -21.63 10.77
N ARG A 510 -14.00 -22.74 10.58
CA ARG A 510 -15.47 -22.79 10.71
C ARG A 510 -15.97 -22.36 12.09
N ARG A 511 -15.19 -22.57 13.14
CA ARG A 511 -15.52 -22.25 14.55
C ARG A 511 -14.95 -20.92 15.04
N VAL A 512 -14.57 -20.03 14.11
CA VAL A 512 -14.17 -18.65 14.41
C VAL A 512 -15.42 -17.77 14.49
N ARG A 513 -15.54 -16.98 15.57
CA ARG A 513 -16.67 -16.06 15.80
C ARG A 513 -16.17 -14.66 16.13
N PHE A 514 -16.61 -13.68 15.36
CA PHE A 514 -16.39 -12.25 15.60
C PHE A 514 -17.62 -11.68 16.29
N LEU A 515 -17.43 -11.22 17.52
CA LEU A 515 -18.48 -10.69 18.40
C LEU A 515 -18.12 -9.26 18.81
N LYS A 516 -19.13 -8.39 18.85
CA LYS A 516 -18.94 -7.00 19.29
C LYS A 516 -18.57 -6.98 20.77
N GLU A 517 -17.46 -6.35 21.13
CA GLU A 517 -16.95 -6.32 22.51
C GLU A 517 -18.02 -5.81 23.48
N GLU A 518 -18.63 -4.66 23.17
CA GLU A 518 -19.62 -3.96 23.99
C GLU A 518 -20.75 -4.86 24.52
N THR A 519 -21.20 -5.83 23.71
CA THR A 519 -22.33 -6.69 24.05
C THR A 519 -21.95 -8.11 24.48
N HIS A 520 -20.71 -8.54 24.24
CA HIS A 520 -20.29 -9.93 24.48
C HIS A 520 -19.16 -10.11 25.49
N VAL A 521 -18.50 -9.04 25.93
CA VAL A 521 -17.34 -9.12 26.83
C VAL A 521 -17.67 -9.88 28.13
N GLU A 522 -18.79 -9.59 28.79
CA GLU A 522 -19.17 -10.27 30.03
C GLU A 522 -19.35 -11.78 29.84
N LYS A 523 -20.02 -12.18 28.76
CA LYS A 523 -20.27 -13.59 28.45
C LYS A 523 -18.98 -14.31 28.08
N ALA A 524 -18.14 -13.70 27.25
CA ALA A 524 -16.85 -14.28 26.85
C ALA A 524 -15.96 -14.54 28.08
N TYR A 525 -15.99 -13.65 29.07
CA TYR A 525 -15.20 -13.78 30.31
C TYR A 525 -15.83 -14.70 31.38
N GLN A 526 -16.96 -15.35 31.09
CA GLN A 526 -17.52 -16.43 31.92
C GLN A 526 -17.01 -17.81 31.48
N GLU A 527 -16.30 -17.89 30.36
CA GLU A 527 -15.78 -19.13 29.78
C GLU A 527 -14.31 -19.38 30.17
N GLN A 528 -13.74 -20.49 29.67
CA GLN A 528 -12.33 -20.85 29.85
C GLN A 528 -11.66 -21.06 28.50
N TYR A 529 -10.44 -20.54 28.35
CA TYR A 529 -9.63 -20.58 27.13
C TYR A 529 -8.24 -21.15 27.41
N ASP A 530 -7.68 -21.87 26.44
CA ASP A 530 -6.33 -22.42 26.51
C ASP A 530 -5.28 -21.39 26.08
N LEU A 531 -5.68 -20.42 25.25
CA LEU A 531 -4.86 -19.31 24.77
C LEU A 531 -5.64 -18.00 24.76
N VAL A 532 -5.04 -16.92 25.28
CA VAL A 532 -5.63 -15.58 25.27
C VAL A 532 -4.67 -14.58 24.64
N TYR A 533 -5.15 -13.84 23.64
CA TYR A 533 -4.54 -12.61 23.16
C TYR A 533 -5.30 -11.43 23.77
N LYS A 534 -4.63 -10.63 24.59
CA LYS A 534 -5.23 -9.40 25.15
C LYS A 534 -4.33 -8.19 24.93
N TRP A 535 -4.88 -7.15 24.31
CA TRP A 535 -4.28 -5.82 24.29
C TRP A 535 -4.94 -4.94 25.35
N VAL A 536 -4.18 -4.25 26.20
CA VAL A 536 -4.72 -3.28 27.16
C VAL A 536 -4.68 -1.90 26.51
N PRO A 537 -5.84 -1.24 26.27
CA PRO A 537 -5.86 0.06 25.62
C PRO A 537 -5.03 1.14 26.32
N PHE A 538 -4.38 2.03 25.55
CA PHE A 538 -3.42 3.00 26.09
C PHE A 538 -4.04 3.95 27.11
N PHE A 539 -5.32 4.30 26.91
CA PHE A 539 -6.03 5.18 27.82
C PHE A 539 -6.21 4.60 29.23
N TYR A 540 -6.02 3.29 29.43
CA TYR A 540 -6.00 2.64 30.74
C TYR A 540 -4.62 2.54 31.39
N HIS A 541 -3.52 2.80 30.66
CA HIS A 541 -2.16 2.50 31.15
C HIS A 541 -1.78 3.26 32.41
N THR A 542 -2.35 4.46 32.60
CA THR A 542 -2.12 5.29 33.78
C THR A 542 -3.00 4.91 34.98
N ASP A 543 -4.05 4.11 34.77
CA ASP A 543 -4.94 3.61 35.82
C ASP A 543 -4.54 2.19 36.22
N ARG A 544 -3.73 2.11 37.29
CA ARG A 544 -3.26 0.85 37.84
C ARG A 544 -4.41 -0.08 38.26
N ASP A 545 -5.46 0.46 38.86
CA ASP A 545 -6.56 -0.35 39.39
C ASP A 545 -7.35 -1.00 38.25
N ILE A 546 -7.54 -0.28 37.13
CA ILE A 546 -8.15 -0.85 35.93
C ILE A 546 -7.23 -1.89 35.29
N CYS A 547 -5.94 -1.59 35.11
CA CYS A 547 -5.00 -2.55 34.54
C CYS A 547 -4.94 -3.85 35.36
N GLU A 548 -4.96 -3.76 36.69
CA GLU A 548 -4.98 -4.90 37.59
C GLU A 548 -6.29 -5.71 37.46
N LYS A 549 -7.45 -5.03 37.37
CA LYS A 549 -8.74 -5.71 37.10
C LYS A 549 -8.75 -6.44 35.75
N ILE A 550 -8.15 -5.84 34.72
CA ILE A 550 -8.04 -6.49 33.40
C ILE A 550 -7.15 -7.73 33.51
N LEU A 551 -6.00 -7.63 34.19
CA LEU A 551 -5.12 -8.78 34.44
C LEU A 551 -5.86 -9.89 35.18
N MET A 552 -6.56 -9.58 36.27
CA MET A 552 -7.36 -10.54 37.02
C MET A 552 -8.38 -11.24 36.13
N SER A 553 -9.05 -10.49 35.25
CA SER A 553 -10.04 -11.04 34.33
C SER A 553 -9.40 -12.00 33.32
N VAL A 554 -8.22 -11.67 32.79
CA VAL A 554 -7.45 -12.57 31.91
C VAL A 554 -7.04 -13.85 32.64
N VAL A 555 -6.55 -13.74 33.88
CA VAL A 555 -6.17 -14.91 34.69
C VAL A 555 -7.36 -15.80 34.99
N GLN A 556 -8.53 -15.22 35.26
CA GLN A 556 -9.75 -15.97 35.56
C GLN A 556 -10.22 -16.82 34.38
N VAL A 557 -10.14 -16.29 33.15
CA VAL A 557 -10.60 -16.99 31.94
C VAL A 557 -9.58 -17.97 31.38
N LEU A 558 -8.30 -17.87 31.78
CA LEU A 558 -7.26 -18.74 31.29
C LEU A 558 -7.34 -20.11 31.99
N ALA A 559 -7.32 -21.20 31.23
CA ALA A 559 -7.29 -22.54 31.79
C ALA A 559 -5.95 -22.81 32.53
N PRO A 560 -5.90 -23.74 33.50
CA PRO A 560 -4.63 -24.16 34.10
C PRO A 560 -3.62 -24.65 33.04
N GLY A 561 -2.38 -24.15 33.06
CA GLY A 561 -1.40 -24.40 32.00
C GLY A 561 -1.69 -23.68 30.68
N GLY A 562 -2.72 -22.83 30.63
CA GLY A 562 -3.04 -21.99 29.48
C GLY A 562 -2.01 -20.89 29.27
N LEU A 563 -1.92 -20.42 28.03
CA LEU A 563 -0.97 -19.40 27.59
C LEU A 563 -1.67 -18.07 27.37
N ALA A 564 -0.97 -16.95 27.59
CA ALA A 564 -1.45 -15.65 27.14
C ALA A 564 -0.34 -14.79 26.52
N PHE A 565 -0.72 -14.09 25.46
CA PHE A 565 0.00 -12.95 24.92
C PHE A 565 -0.72 -11.69 25.35
N LEU A 566 -0.12 -10.99 26.32
CA LEU A 566 -0.68 -9.79 26.92
C LEU A 566 0.15 -8.59 26.49
N VAL A 567 -0.46 -7.62 25.81
CA VAL A 567 0.17 -6.33 25.53
C VAL A 567 -0.35 -5.31 26.53
N ALA A 568 0.53 -4.84 27.40
CA ALA A 568 0.15 -4.09 28.59
C ALA A 568 1.28 -3.13 29.04
N PRO A 569 0.99 -2.17 29.93
CA PRO A 569 2.03 -1.28 30.46
C PRO A 569 3.06 -2.05 31.29
N TRP A 570 4.33 -1.68 31.18
CA TRP A 570 5.48 -2.31 31.83
C TRP A 570 5.32 -2.55 33.34
N PRO A 571 4.76 -1.61 34.14
CA PRO A 571 4.53 -1.82 35.57
C PRO A 571 3.72 -3.07 35.91
N LEU A 572 2.88 -3.57 34.99
CA LEU A 572 2.07 -4.77 35.19
C LEU A 572 2.93 -6.03 35.43
N LYS A 573 4.18 -6.04 34.95
CA LYS A 573 5.14 -7.14 35.16
C LYS A 573 5.27 -7.53 36.64
N GLY A 574 5.21 -6.55 37.55
CA GLY A 574 5.33 -6.79 38.99
C GLY A 574 4.15 -7.51 39.62
N LEU A 575 3.01 -7.61 38.92
CA LEU A 575 1.79 -8.26 39.41
C LEU A 575 1.59 -9.67 38.83
N LEU A 576 2.22 -9.99 37.71
CA LEU A 576 2.01 -11.26 36.99
C LEU A 576 2.21 -12.49 37.90
N ASP A 577 3.32 -12.55 38.64
CA ASP A 577 3.63 -13.67 39.52
C ASP A 577 2.64 -13.80 40.69
N ALA A 578 2.22 -12.66 41.26
CA ALA A 578 1.27 -12.59 42.37
C ALA A 578 -0.12 -13.11 41.98
N TYR A 579 -0.49 -12.97 40.70
CA TYR A 579 -1.71 -13.51 40.13
C TYR A 579 -1.53 -14.92 39.52
N GLY A 580 -0.41 -15.59 39.79
CA GLY A 580 -0.21 -16.98 39.38
C GLY A 580 0.19 -17.17 37.91
N LEU A 581 0.81 -16.16 37.29
CA LEU A 581 1.34 -16.25 35.94
C LEU A 581 2.87 -16.36 35.95
N ASN A 582 3.39 -17.38 35.27
CA ASN A 582 4.80 -17.49 34.92
C ASN A 582 5.10 -16.61 33.71
N VAL A 583 6.09 -15.72 33.82
CA VAL A 583 6.52 -14.89 32.69
C VAL A 583 7.58 -15.66 31.90
N LEU A 584 7.25 -16.01 30.66
CA LEU A 584 8.14 -16.68 29.73
C LEU A 584 9.00 -15.66 28.97
N ASN A 585 8.37 -14.60 28.45
CA ASN A 585 9.05 -13.45 27.84
C ASN A 585 8.35 -12.13 28.19
N ALA A 586 9.10 -11.03 28.12
CA ALA A 586 8.58 -9.69 28.32
C ALA A 586 9.51 -8.67 27.64
N ASP A 587 9.13 -8.18 26.46
CA ASP A 587 9.90 -7.16 25.73
C ASP A 587 9.08 -5.88 25.56
N ARG A 588 9.72 -4.73 25.75
CA ARG A 588 9.11 -3.42 25.49
C ARG A 588 9.13 -3.15 23.99
N ILE A 589 8.07 -2.58 23.44
CA ILE A 589 7.97 -2.32 21.99
C ILE A 589 9.19 -1.54 21.48
N VAL A 590 9.64 -0.54 22.23
CA VAL A 590 10.80 0.28 21.87
C VAL A 590 12.12 -0.48 21.76
N GLU A 591 12.21 -1.67 22.38
CA GLU A 591 13.40 -2.52 22.38
C GLU A 591 13.30 -3.67 21.35
N MET A 592 12.13 -3.85 20.72
CA MET A 592 11.90 -4.96 19.78
C MET A 592 12.64 -4.76 18.46
N PRO A 593 13.15 -5.85 17.84
CA PRO A 593 13.79 -5.79 16.53
C PRO A 593 12.92 -5.12 15.46
N PHE A 594 11.60 -5.35 15.50
CA PHE A 594 10.64 -4.80 14.55
C PHE A 594 10.51 -3.28 14.63
N PHE A 595 10.50 -2.70 15.84
CA PHE A 595 10.53 -1.25 16.01
C PHE A 595 11.90 -0.67 15.63
N GLN A 596 13.00 -1.37 15.93
CA GLN A 596 14.34 -0.96 15.49
C GLN A 596 14.47 -0.98 13.96
N GLN A 597 13.80 -1.91 13.28
CA GLN A 597 13.71 -1.91 11.82
C GLN A 597 12.85 -0.75 11.30
N HIS A 598 11.73 -0.44 11.97
CA HIS A 598 10.91 0.74 11.66
C HIS A 598 11.74 2.04 11.72
N LEU A 599 12.56 2.21 12.76
CA LEU A 599 13.42 3.39 12.91
C LEU A 599 14.47 3.54 11.79
N LYS A 600 14.84 2.47 11.07
CA LYS A 600 15.69 2.62 9.88
C LYS A 600 14.98 3.35 8.73
N MET A 601 13.66 3.25 8.69
CA MET A 601 12.82 3.92 7.69
C MET A 601 12.35 5.28 8.17
N CYS A 602 11.95 5.36 9.44
CA CYS A 602 11.38 6.54 10.10
C CYS A 602 12.06 6.77 11.47
N PRO A 603 13.28 7.34 11.51
CA PRO A 603 14.15 7.40 12.69
C PRO A 603 13.68 8.36 13.79
N GLU A 604 12.78 9.28 13.45
CA GLU A 604 12.25 10.27 14.38
C GLU A 604 11.03 9.75 15.15
N ASN A 605 10.31 8.77 14.57
CA ASN A 605 9.08 8.25 15.16
C ASN A 605 9.33 7.72 16.57
N GLN A 606 8.39 8.01 17.46
CA GLN A 606 8.43 7.52 18.83
C GLN A 606 7.37 6.42 19.00
N ALA A 607 7.58 5.53 19.97
CA ALA A 607 6.54 4.61 20.43
C ALA A 607 6.42 4.76 21.94
N ASN A 608 5.22 4.53 22.46
CA ASN A 608 4.98 4.60 23.90
C ASN A 608 5.92 3.62 24.62
N PRO A 609 6.80 4.10 25.52
CA PRO A 609 7.86 3.30 26.13
C PRO A 609 7.35 2.29 27.15
N ASP A 610 6.12 2.45 27.64
CA ASP A 610 5.51 1.55 28.61
C ASP A 610 4.88 0.33 27.95
N VAL A 611 4.64 0.34 26.63
CA VAL A 611 3.97 -0.78 25.95
C VAL A 611 4.91 -1.98 25.89
N THR A 612 4.46 -3.09 26.49
CA THR A 612 5.24 -4.32 26.61
C THR A 612 4.42 -5.50 26.12
N VAL A 613 5.04 -6.37 25.32
CA VAL A 613 4.46 -7.67 24.96
C VAL A 613 4.94 -8.70 25.98
N PHE A 614 4.01 -9.26 26.72
CA PHE A 614 4.25 -10.34 27.68
C PHE A 614 3.79 -11.66 27.09
N PHE A 615 4.65 -12.68 27.16
CA PHE A 615 4.26 -14.07 26.96
C PHE A 615 4.25 -14.77 28.32
N VAL A 616 3.10 -15.25 28.73
CA VAL A 616 2.88 -15.80 30.08
C VAL A 616 2.14 -17.13 30.05
N GLU A 617 2.32 -17.92 31.10
CA GLU A 617 1.65 -19.20 31.31
C GLU A 617 1.01 -19.24 32.71
N LYS A 618 -0.22 -19.75 32.81
CA LYS A 618 -0.90 -19.90 34.10
C LYS A 618 -0.39 -21.13 34.86
N LYS A 619 0.00 -20.90 36.12
CA LYS A 619 0.48 -21.93 37.05
C LYS A 619 -0.57 -22.99 37.39
#